data_AF-A0A3A0BVP3-F1
#
_entry.id   AF-A0A3A0BVP3-F1
#
_cell.length_a   1.000
_cell.length_b   1.000
_cell.length_c   1.000
_cell.angle_alpha   90.00
_cell.angle_beta   90.00
_cell.angle_gamma   90.00
#
_symmetry.space_group_name_H-M   'P 1'
#
loop_
_entity.id
_entity.type
_entity.pdbx_description
1 polymer ?
#
loop_
_entity_poly.entity_id
_entity_poly.type
_entity_poly.pdbx_seq_one_letter_code
_entity_poly.pdbx_strand_id
1 'polypeptide(L)' 'MAKKPTAETDETRLKKKLTGLGTGEGKSADSTAVRSLRKRLKRVQRKRRSMALRAKQAAGKAEGKTEAAG' A
#
# COMPACT_ATOMS: atom_id res chain seq x y z
N MET A 1 12.38 -22.36 9.60
CA MET A 1 11.52 -21.39 8.89
C MET A 1 12.33 -20.14 8.55
N ALA A 2 13.06 -20.15 7.42
CA ALA A 2 13.87 -19.00 7.01
C ALA A 2 12.95 -17.81 6.72
N LYS A 3 13.11 -16.71 7.47
CA LYS A 3 12.38 -15.46 7.26
C LYS A 3 12.75 -14.97 5.85
N LYS A 4 11.82 -15.08 4.90
CA LYS A 4 12.00 -14.49 3.56
C LYS A 4 12.38 -13.03 3.78
N PRO A 5 13.47 -12.52 3.18
CA PRO A 5 13.85 -11.12 3.33
C PRO A 5 12.62 -10.30 2.98
N THR A 6 12.29 -9.32 3.82
CA THR A 6 11.13 -8.45 3.68
C THR A 6 11.24 -7.73 2.34
N ALA A 7 10.79 -8.40 1.28
CA ALA A 7 10.91 -7.93 -0.07
C ALA A 7 10.21 -6.58 -0.10
N GLU A 8 10.90 -5.57 -0.63
CA GLU A 8 10.37 -4.22 -0.66
C GLU A 8 8.92 -4.22 -1.12
N THR A 9 8.04 -3.61 -0.32
CA THR A 9 6.63 -3.52 -0.65
C THR A 9 6.43 -2.82 -1.99
N ASP A 10 5.36 -3.15 -2.70
CA ASP A 10 5.02 -2.43 -3.94
C ASP A 10 4.88 -0.92 -3.69
N GLU A 11 4.44 -0.52 -2.50
CA GLU A 11 4.33 0.89 -2.12
C GLU A 11 5.70 1.59 -2.13
N THR A 12 6.71 0.99 -1.51
CA THR A 12 8.08 1.55 -1.43
C THR A 12 8.73 1.60 -2.81
N ARG A 13 8.57 0.56 -3.64
CA ARG A 13 9.06 0.54 -5.02
C ARG A 13 8.43 1.63 -5.88
N LEU A 14 7.12 1.85 -5.76
CA LEU A 14 6.41 2.88 -6.52
C LEU A 14 6.80 4.30 -6.07
N LYS A 15 7.05 4.52 -4.78
CA LYS A 15 7.58 5.79 -4.26
C LYS A 15 8.98 6.06 -4.82
N LYS A 16 9.90 5.11 -4.76
CA LYS A 16 11.26 5.22 -5.33
C LYS A 16 11.23 5.54 -6.83
N LYS A 17 10.34 4.90 -7.59
CA LYS A 17 10.14 5.21 -9.02
C LYS A 17 9.64 6.64 -9.24
N LEU A 18 8.78 7.15 -8.36
CA LEU A 18 8.23 8.49 -8.49
C LEU A 18 9.27 9.56 -8.15
N THR A 19 10.08 9.33 -7.11
CA THR A 19 11.19 10.23 -6.75
C THR A 19 12.26 10.25 -7.83
N GLY A 20 12.65 9.09 -8.36
CA GLY A 20 13.63 8.99 -9.45
C GLY A 20 13.14 9.56 -10.79
N LEU A 21 11.82 9.68 -11.01
CA LEU A 21 11.26 10.35 -12.19
C LEU A 21 11.17 11.87 -12.03
N GLY A 22 11.16 12.39 -10.81
CA GLY A 22 11.07 13.83 -10.51
C GLY A 22 12.42 14.55 -10.50
N THR A 23 13.53 13.81 -10.43
CA THR A 23 14.91 14.34 -10.40
C THR A 23 15.59 14.38 -11.78
N GLY A 24 14.93 13.91 -12.84
CA GLY A 24 15.46 13.99 -14.20
C GLY A 24 14.91 15.22 -14.92
N GLU A 25 15.80 16.14 -15.32
CA GLU A 25 15.49 17.26 -16.20
C GLU A 25 14.60 16.81 -17.38
N GLY A 26 13.43 17.44 -17.52
CA GLY A 26 12.55 17.24 -18.68
C GLY A 26 11.28 16.41 -18.46
N LYS A 27 11.07 15.79 -17.30
CA LYS A 27 9.79 15.10 -17.02
C LYS A 27 8.85 15.99 -16.21
N SER A 28 8.04 16.77 -16.92
CA SER A 28 6.90 17.49 -16.33
C SER A 28 6.08 16.57 -15.42
N ALA A 29 5.62 17.08 -14.29
CA ALA A 29 4.76 16.35 -13.34
C ALA A 29 3.50 15.74 -14.00
N ASP A 30 3.16 16.24 -15.19
CA ASP A 30 2.05 15.83 -16.05
C ASP A 30 2.44 14.86 -17.18
N SER A 31 3.60 14.22 -17.11
CA SER A 31 3.88 13.08 -17.98
C SER A 31 2.87 11.95 -17.74
N THR A 32 2.39 11.32 -18.81
CA THR A 32 1.52 10.12 -18.72
C THR A 32 2.14 9.02 -17.86
N ALA A 33 3.47 8.88 -17.87
CA ALA A 33 4.20 7.92 -17.04
C ALA A 33 4.14 8.27 -15.53
N VAL A 34 4.26 9.55 -15.19
CA VAL A 34 4.15 10.03 -13.80
C VAL A 34 2.72 9.87 -13.29
N ARG A 35 1.72 10.20 -14.12
CA ARG A 35 0.29 10.01 -13.80
C ARG A 35 -0.05 8.53 -13.58
N SER A 36 0.40 7.64 -14.47
CA SER A 36 0.12 6.20 -14.35
C SER A 36 0.74 5.61 -13.08
N LEU A 37 1.95 6.06 -12.72
CA LEU A 37 2.64 5.64 -11.50
C LEU A 37 1.93 6.14 -10.23
N ARG A 38 1.52 7.41 -10.19
CA ARG A 38 0.71 7.97 -9.09
C ARG A 38 -0.62 7.21 -8.92
N LYS A 39 -1.31 6.89 -10.03
CA LYS A 39 -2.54 6.07 -9.99
C LYS A 39 -2.27 4.68 -9.41
N ARG A 40 -1.18 4.02 -9.82
CA ARG A 40 -0.79 2.72 -9.28
C ARG A 40 -0.49 2.79 -7.79
N LEU A 41 0.24 3.81 -7.32
CA LEU A 41 0.52 4.03 -5.90
C LEU A 41 -0.77 4.20 -5.09
N LYS A 42 -1.70 5.06 -5.56
CA LYS A 42 -3.00 5.25 -4.90
C LYS A 42 -3.80 3.94 -4.81
N ARG A 43 -3.77 3.08 -5.84
CA ARG A 43 -4.44 1.77 -5.81
C ARG A 43 -3.85 0.83 -4.75
N VAL A 44 -2.52 0.76 -4.65
CA VAL A 44 -1.83 -0.05 -3.63
C VAL A 44 -2.20 0.44 -2.23
N GLN A 45 -2.18 1.76 -1.99
CA GLN A 45 -2.58 2.34 -0.72
C GLN A 45 -4.04 2.06 -0.37
N ARG A 46 -4.96 2.15 -1.34
CA ARG A 46 -6.38 1.77 -1.13
C ARG A 46 -6.51 0.31 -0.74
N LYS A 47 -5.82 -0.61 -1.43
CA LYS A 47 -5.82 -2.05 -1.10
C LYS A 47 -5.27 -2.31 0.31
N ARG A 48 -4.18 -1.63 0.68
CA ARG A 48 -3.62 -1.72 2.04
C ARG A 48 -4.62 -1.26 3.09
N ARG A 49 -5.29 -0.12 2.87
CA ARG A 49 -6.33 0.39 3.78
C ARG A 49 -7.52 -0.55 3.88
N SER A 50 -8.03 -1.10 2.77
CA SER A 50 -9.16 -2.03 2.81
C SER A 50 -8.81 -3.33 3.53
N MET A 51 -7.60 -3.86 3.33
CA MET A 51 -7.11 -5.02 4.09
C MET A 51 -6.97 -4.72 5.57
N ALA A 52 -6.45 -3.55 5.94
CA ALA A 52 -6.37 -3.12 7.33
C ALA A 52 -7.75 -2.96 7.97
N LEU A 53 -8.73 -2.40 7.25
CA LEU A 53 -10.11 -2.29 7.72
C LEU A 53 -10.76 -3.66 7.90
N ARG A 54 -10.57 -4.59 6.96
CA ARG A 54 -11.04 -5.97 7.11
C ARG A 54 -10.39 -6.68 8.29
N ALA A 55 -9.09 -6.51 8.49
CA ALA A 55 -8.40 -7.07 9.65
C ALA A 55 -8.95 -6.49 10.96
N LYS A 56 -9.20 -5.18 11.03
CA LYS A 56 -9.85 -4.54 12.19
C LYS A 56 -11.27 -5.06 12.42
N GLN A 57 -12.06 -5.22 11.36
CA GLN A 57 -13.42 -5.77 11.47
C GLN A 57 -13.41 -7.23 11.88
N ALA A 58 -12.45 -8.03 11.41
CA ALA A 58 -12.28 -9.42 11.82
C ALA A 58 -11.83 -9.51 13.29
N ALA A 59 -10.91 -8.64 13.73
CA ALA A 59 -10.49 -8.53 15.12
C ALA A 59 -11.64 -8.08 16.04
N GLY A 60 -12.39 -7.04 15.66
CA GLY A 60 -13.57 -6.61 16.42
C GLY A 60 -14.73 -7.62 16.42
N LYS A 61 -14.83 -8.48 15.39
CA LYS A 61 -15.75 -9.64 15.39
C LYS A 61 -15.22 -10.81 16.22
N ALA A 62 -13.92 -10.91 16.46
CA ALA A 62 -13.34 -11.89 17.37
C ALA A 62 -13.54 -11.43 18.83
N GLU A 63 -13.32 -10.15 19.12
CA GLU A 63 -13.57 -9.53 20.44
C GLU A 63 -15.07 -9.55 20.79
N GLY A 64 -15.96 -9.23 19.84
CA GLY A 64 -17.41 -9.36 20.04
C GLY A 64 -17.95 -10.81 20.07
N LYS A 65 -17.10 -11.82 19.83
CA LYS A 65 -17.43 -13.24 20.02
C LYS A 65 -16.86 -13.82 21.31
N THR A 66 -15.93 -13.15 21.97
CA THR A 66 -15.40 -13.59 23.28
C THR A 66 -16.18 -13.05 24.47
N GLU A 67 -16.99 -12.00 24.31
CA GLU A 67 -17.85 -11.46 25.39
C GLU A 67 -19.27 -12.04 25.43
N ALA A 68 -19.69 -12.83 24.43
CA ALA A 68 -21.01 -13.48 24.39
C ALA A 68 -20.97 -14.97 24.81
N ALA A 69 -19.91 -15.38 25.50
CA ALA A 69 -19.71 -16.73 26.04
C ALA A 69 -19.05 -16.68 27.44
N GLY A 70 -19.60 -15.86 28.32
CA GLY A 70 -19.26 -15.77 29.75
C GLY A 70 -20.51 -15.60 30.57
#